data_AF-N8PWE1-F1
#
_entry.id   AF-N8PWE1-F1
#
_cell.length_a   1.000
_cell.length_b   1.000
_cell.length_c   1.000
_cell.angle_alpha   90.00
_cell.angle_beta   90.00
_cell.angle_gamma   90.00
#
_symmetry.space_group_name_H-M   'P 1'
#
loop_
_entity.id
_entity.type
_entity.pdbx_description
1 polymer ?
#
loop_
_entity_poly.entity_id
_entity_poly.type
_entity_poly.pdbx_seq_one_letter_code
_entity_poly.pdbx_strand_id
1 'polypeptide(L)'
;MQTAFDFVIIGGGSAGCVLAGRLSENPNISVCLLEAGGDGNSWLVNTPAAAVISIPTKLNNWAIETIPQKGLNQRKGYQPRGKCLGGEFSD
;
A
#
# COMPACT_ATOMS: atom_id res chain seq x y z
N MET A 1 -0.35 -18.86 16.70
CA MET A 1 0.19 -17.55 16.30
C MET A 1 1.36 -17.22 17.19
N GLN A 2 2.45 -16.74 16.62
CA GLN A 2 3.57 -16.19 17.38
C GLN A 2 3.13 -14.83 17.94
N THR A 3 3.37 -14.59 19.23
CA THR A 3 2.90 -13.40 19.94
C THR A 3 3.98 -12.32 20.08
N ALA A 4 5.20 -12.61 19.65
CA ALA A 4 6.34 -11.70 19.66
C ALA A 4 7.12 -11.84 18.36
N PHE A 5 7.62 -10.70 17.86
CA PHE A 5 8.51 -10.58 16.70
C PHE A 5 9.61 -9.59 17.04
N ASP A 6 10.78 -9.76 16.45
CA ASP A 6 11.89 -8.81 16.60
C ASP A 6 11.57 -7.48 15.91
N PHE A 7 10.86 -7.55 14.78
CA PHE A 7 10.37 -6.38 14.06
C PHE A 7 8.89 -6.50 13.69
N VAL A 8 8.14 -5.43 13.92
CA VAL A 8 6.78 -5.26 13.40
C VAL A 8 6.78 -4.08 12.44
N ILE A 9 6.51 -4.34 11.17
CA ILE A 9 6.45 -3.35 10.10
C ILE A 9 4.98 -3.06 9.79
N ILE A 10 4.60 -1.78 9.86
CA ILE A 10 3.23 -1.32 9.59
C ILE A 10 3.21 -0.70 8.20
N GLY A 11 2.47 -1.33 7.28
CA GLY A 11 2.37 -0.96 5.88
C GLY A 11 3.30 -1.80 5.01
N GLY A 12 2.72 -2.63 4.15
CA GLY A 12 3.36 -3.41 3.10
C GLY A 12 3.48 -2.66 1.77
N GLY A 13 3.75 -1.35 1.81
CA GLY A 13 4.09 -0.57 0.62
C GLY A 13 5.53 -0.81 0.16
N SER A 14 6.01 -0.04 -0.83
CA SER A 14 7.34 -0.25 -1.43
C SER A 14 8.48 -0.30 -0.41
N ALA A 15 8.49 0.62 0.56
CA ALA A 15 9.49 0.61 1.64
C ALA A 15 9.30 -0.56 2.61
N GLY A 16 8.05 -0.87 2.98
CA GLY A 16 7.72 -1.95 3.90
C GLY A 16 8.10 -3.33 3.35
N CYS A 17 7.83 -3.58 2.07
CA CYS A 17 8.24 -4.79 1.37
C CYS A 17 9.77 -4.94 1.33
N VAL A 18 10.50 -3.86 1.03
CA VAL A 18 11.97 -3.90 1.02
C VAL A 18 12.53 -4.17 2.42
N LEU A 19 12.03 -3.48 3.45
CA LEU A 19 12.46 -3.70 4.83
C LEU A 19 12.16 -5.12 5.31
N ALA A 20 10.94 -5.61 5.08
CA ALA A 20 10.54 -6.95 5.47
C ALA A 20 11.41 -8.01 4.78
N GLY A 21 11.62 -7.88 3.47
CA GLY A 21 12.46 -8.77 2.69
C GLY A 21 13.90 -8.81 3.24
N ARG A 22 14.54 -7.65 3.42
CA ARG A 22 15.93 -7.56 3.89
C ARG A 22 16.12 -8.06 5.32
N LEU A 23 15.21 -7.74 6.24
CA LEU A 23 15.31 -8.22 7.62
C LEU A 23 15.11 -9.73 7.70
N SER A 24 14.20 -10.29 6.89
CA SER A 24 13.91 -11.73 6.86
C SER A 24 15.00 -12.59 6.22
N GLU A 25 15.99 -11.99 5.54
CA GLU A 25 17.16 -12.73 5.01
C GLU A 25 17.99 -13.37 6.13
N ASN A 26 17.95 -12.83 7.36
CA ASN A 26 18.55 -13.45 8.52
C ASN A 26 17.54 -14.39 9.20
N PRO A 27 17.76 -15.72 9.21
CA PRO A 27 16.81 -16.69 9.78
C PRO A 27 16.65 -16.59 11.30
N ASN A 28 17.54 -15.85 11.99
CA ASN A 28 17.46 -15.60 13.42
C ASN A 28 16.57 -14.40 13.78
N ILE A 29 16.05 -13.68 12.78
CA ILE A 29 15.21 -12.49 12.98
C ILE A 29 13.78 -12.82 12.54
N SER A 30 12.84 -12.62 13.45
CA SER A 30 11.40 -12.74 13.19
C SER A 30 10.79 -11.39 12.82
N VAL A 31 10.05 -11.36 11.70
CA VAL A 31 9.44 -10.14 11.16
C VAL A 31 7.96 -10.34 10.95
N CYS A 32 7.14 -9.42 11.47
CA CYS A 32 5.72 -9.33 11.17
C CYS A 32 5.46 -8.11 10.28
N LEU A 33 4.90 -8.34 9.09
CA LEU A 33 4.44 -7.27 8.20
C LEU A 33 2.91 -7.20 8.27
N LEU A 34 2.38 -6.03 8.63
CA LEU A 34 0.95 -5.76 8.66
C LEU A 34 0.58 -4.83 7.50
N GLU A 35 -0.31 -5.28 6.62
CA GLU A 35 -0.86 -4.49 5.51
C GLU A 35 -2.38 -4.42 5.66
N ALA A 36 -2.95 -3.23 5.46
CA ALA A 36 -4.38 -2.97 5.64
C ALA A 36 -5.22 -3.33 4.40
N GLY A 37 -4.56 -3.46 3.25
CA GLY A 37 -5.17 -3.81 1.97
C GLY A 37 -5.21 -5.31 1.67
N GLY A 38 -5.46 -5.61 0.38
CA GLY A 38 -5.40 -6.97 -0.15
C GLY A 38 -3.97 -7.46 -0.35
N ASP A 39 -3.83 -8.72 -0.76
CA ASP A 39 -2.55 -9.41 -1.00
C ASP A 39 -1.77 -8.90 -2.23
N GLY A 40 -2.34 -7.99 -3.02
CA GLY A 40 -1.72 -7.43 -4.23
C GLY A 40 -1.62 -8.42 -5.40
N ASN A 41 -2.19 -9.63 -5.30
CA ASN A 41 -2.00 -10.68 -6.30
C ASN A 41 -3.23 -10.86 -7.21
N SER A 42 -3.77 -9.75 -7.71
CA SER A 42 -4.92 -9.75 -8.62
C SER A 42 -4.51 -9.33 -10.02
N TRP A 43 -5.26 -9.75 -11.04
CA TRP A 43 -5.02 -9.31 -12.42
C TRP A 43 -5.14 -7.78 -12.58
N LEU A 44 -5.91 -7.11 -11.71
CA LEU A 44 -6.05 -5.66 -11.66
C LEU A 44 -4.75 -4.96 -11.28
N VAL A 45 -3.90 -5.62 -10.47
CA VAL A 45 -2.57 -5.14 -10.06
C VAL A 45 -1.50 -5.55 -11.06
N ASN A 46 -1.55 -6.80 -11.53
CA ASN A 46 -0.51 -7.36 -12.40
C ASN A 46 -0.62 -6.90 -13.86
N THR A 47 -1.71 -6.22 -14.25
CA THR A 47 -1.92 -5.71 -15.61
C THR A 47 -1.84 -4.18 -15.61
N PRO A 48 -0.78 -3.55 -16.15
CA PRO A 48 -0.59 -2.10 -16.06
C PRO A 48 -1.77 -1.26 -16.58
N ALA A 49 -2.44 -1.71 -17.64
CA ALA A 49 -3.59 -1.00 -18.18
C ALA A 49 -4.85 -1.07 -17.29
N ALA A 50 -4.92 -2.02 -16.34
CA ALA A 50 -6.06 -2.17 -15.45
C ALA A 50 -6.09 -1.12 -14.32
N ALA A 51 -4.99 -0.37 -14.12
CA ALA A 51 -4.91 0.77 -13.20
C ALA A 51 -6.04 1.79 -13.37
N VAL A 52 -6.53 1.97 -14.61
CA VAL A 52 -7.66 2.87 -14.92
C VAL A 52 -8.96 2.51 -14.20
N ILE A 53 -9.07 1.27 -13.70
CA ILE A 53 -10.21 0.78 -12.92
C ILE A 53 -10.00 1.07 -11.43
N SER A 54 -8.78 0.87 -10.91
CA SER A 54 -8.43 1.02 -9.49
C SER A 54 -8.27 2.48 -9.07
N ILE A 55 -7.55 3.29 -9.87
CA ILE A 55 -7.22 4.68 -9.56
C ILE A 55 -8.46 5.54 -9.26
N PRO A 56 -9.56 5.51 -10.04
CA PRO A 56 -10.73 6.35 -9.75
C PRO A 56 -11.68 5.76 -8.69
N THR A 57 -11.43 4.56 -8.18
CA THR A 57 -12.32 3.86 -7.24
C THR A 57 -11.65 3.60 -5.90
N LYS A 58 -12.37 2.96 -4.97
CA LYS A 58 -11.80 2.47 -3.69
C LYS A 58 -11.23 1.06 -3.79
N LEU A 59 -11.19 0.49 -5.00
CA LEU A 59 -10.62 -0.83 -5.22
C LEU A 59 -9.10 -0.72 -5.12
N ASN A 60 -8.50 -1.42 -4.15
CA ASN A 60 -7.07 -1.34 -3.83
C ASN A 60 -6.55 0.09 -3.64
N ASN A 61 -7.42 1.03 -3.25
CA ASN A 61 -7.07 2.44 -3.18
C ASN A 61 -7.75 3.11 -1.98
N TRP A 62 -6.99 3.87 -1.20
CA TRP A 62 -7.50 4.65 -0.08
C TRP A 62 -8.43 5.79 -0.51
N ALA A 63 -8.30 6.24 -1.78
CA ALA A 63 -9.14 7.26 -2.41
C ALA A 63 -9.29 8.52 -1.54
N ILE A 64 -8.16 9.07 -1.11
CA ILE A 64 -8.11 10.19 -0.17
C ILE A 64 -8.41 11.49 -0.92
N GLU A 65 -9.02 12.45 -0.24
CA GLU A 65 -9.17 13.82 -0.73
C GLU A 65 -8.43 14.78 0.17
N THR A 66 -7.85 15.83 -0.42
CA THR A 66 -7.35 16.95 0.36
C THR A 66 -8.51 17.73 1.00
N ILE A 67 -8.21 18.55 2.00
CA ILE A 67 -9.11 19.65 2.38
C ILE A 67 -9.28 20.63 1.19
N PRO A 68 -10.31 21.50 1.18
CA PRO A 68 -10.46 22.56 0.18
C PRO A 68 -9.19 23.41 0.06
N GLN A 69 -8.67 23.53 -1.16
CA GLN A 69 -7.44 24.28 -1.41
C GLN A 69 -7.77 25.68 -1.91
N LYS A 70 -7.31 26.72 -1.20
CA LYS A 70 -7.48 28.12 -1.64
C LYS A 70 -6.93 28.35 -3.04
N GLY A 71 -5.77 27.77 -3.36
CA GLY A 71 -5.13 27.87 -4.68
C GLY A 71 -5.83 27.07 -5.79
N LEU A 72 -6.83 26.25 -5.47
CA LEU A 72 -7.61 25.48 -6.45
C LEU A 72 -9.09 25.90 -6.47
N ASN A 73 -9.40 27.16 -6.14
CA ASN A 73 -10.77 27.67 -6.03
C ASN A 73 -11.65 26.83 -5.09
N GLN A 74 -11.11 26.49 -3.91
CA GLN A 74 -11.79 25.66 -2.89
C GLN A 74 -12.10 24.22 -3.34
N ARG A 75 -11.57 23.76 -4.47
CA ARG A 75 -11.67 22.35 -4.85
C ARG A 75 -10.85 21.47 -3.90
N LYS A 76 -11.30 20.24 -3.74
CA LYS A 76 -10.53 19.16 -3.14
C LYS A 76 -9.75 18.44 -4.23
N GLY A 77 -8.48 18.19 -3.98
CA GLY A 77 -7.64 17.37 -4.85
C GLY A 77 -7.85 15.90 -4.51
N TYR A 78 -8.11 15.09 -5.53
CA TYR A 78 -8.12 13.64 -5.38
C TYR A 78 -6.69 13.10 -5.27
N GLN A 79 -6.43 12.25 -4.29
CA GLN A 79 -5.13 11.68 -3.97
C GLN A 79 -5.27 10.15 -3.92
N PRO A 80 -5.15 9.46 -5.08
CA PRO A 80 -5.13 8.01 -5.10
C PRO A 80 -3.88 7.52 -4.35
N ARG A 81 -4.07 6.48 -3.55
CA ARG A 81 -3.02 5.85 -2.73
C ARG A 81 -3.29 4.37 -2.65
N GLY A 82 -2.34 3.55 -3.09
CA GLY A 82 -2.46 2.10 -3.07
C GLY A 82 -2.78 1.55 -1.69
N LYS A 83 -3.73 0.62 -1.66
CA LYS A 83 -4.21 -0.12 -0.49
C LYS A 83 -4.19 -1.62 -0.78
N CYS A 84 -3.00 -2.12 -1.00
CA CYS A 84 -2.68 -3.54 -1.11
C CYS A 84 -1.17 -3.76 -0.88
N LEU A 85 -0.75 -5.01 -0.75
CA LEU A 85 0.66 -5.36 -0.70
C LEU A 85 1.40 -4.84 -1.95
N GLY A 86 2.58 -4.26 -1.73
CA GLY A 86 3.34 -3.47 -2.71
C GLY A 86 3.02 -1.96 -2.70
N GLY A 87 1.86 -1.57 -2.16
CA GLY A 87 1.43 -0.19 -1.96
C GLY A 87 1.20 0.57 -3.26
N GLU A 88 1.70 1.81 -3.33
CA GLU A 88 1.55 2.71 -4.49
C GLU A 88 2.24 2.21 -5.77
N PHE A 89 3.16 1.24 -5.66
CA PHE A 89 3.81 0.61 -6.82
C PHE A 89 2.92 -0.45 -7.50
N SER A 90 1.88 -0.91 -6.80
CA SER A 90 0.95 -1.93 -7.29
C SER A 90 -0.22 -1.34 -8.10
N ASP A 91 -0.28 -0.01 -8.23
CA ASP A 91 -1.27 0.73 -9.04
C ASP A 91 -0.67 1.27 -10.35
#